data_AF-A0A354M640-F1
#
_entry.id   AF-A0A354M640-F1
#
_cell.length_a   1.000
_cell.length_b   1.000
_cell.length_c   1.000
_cell.angle_alpha   90.00
_cell.angle_beta   90.00
_cell.angle_gamma   90.00
#
_symmetry.space_group_name_H-M   'P 1'
#
loop_
_entity.id
_entity.type
_entity.pdbx_description
1 polymer ?
#
loop_
_entity_poly.entity_id
_entity_poly.type
_entity_poly.pdbx_seq_one_letter_code
_entity_poly.pdbx_strand_id
1 'polypeptide(L)'
;MSNKFSSLNEFLESLLDGREIQLKYGGKEYCIFNIGADNSVEKSKILVGEGNAEESFVEYSNIYNFIEIYQINGRKIKDILSDCFVTWRNI
;
A
#
# COMPACT_ATOMS: atom_id res chain seq x y z
N MET A 1 -4.88 18.82 -3.08
CA MET A 1 -4.01 17.69 -3.49
C MET A 1 -4.91 16.63 -4.10
N SER A 2 -4.44 15.93 -5.13
CA SER A 2 -5.16 14.76 -5.66
C SER A 2 -5.15 13.68 -4.59
N ASN A 3 -6.32 13.16 -4.22
CA ASN A 3 -6.43 12.03 -3.28
C ASN A 3 -6.35 10.71 -4.03
N LYS A 4 -5.47 10.64 -5.03
CA LYS A 4 -5.28 9.50 -5.94
C LYS A 4 -3.84 9.49 -6.42
N PHE A 5 -3.29 8.28 -6.56
CA PHE A 5 -2.05 8.09 -7.30
C PHE A 5 -2.33 8.16 -8.80
N SER A 6 -1.47 8.85 -9.51
CA SER A 6 -1.51 9.02 -10.97
C SER A 6 -0.92 7.81 -11.69
N SER A 7 -0.09 7.02 -11.00
CA SER A 7 0.56 5.83 -11.54
C SER A 7 0.95 4.83 -10.46
N LEU A 8 1.26 3.60 -10.87
CA LEU A 8 1.88 2.61 -9.99
C LEU A 8 3.21 3.12 -9.43
N ASN A 9 4.05 3.76 -10.25
CA ASN A 9 5.35 4.25 -9.81
C ASN A 9 5.22 5.27 -8.66
N GLU A 10 4.26 6.19 -8.73
CA GLU A 10 4.01 7.17 -7.66
C GLU A 10 3.62 6.50 -6.33
N PHE A 11 2.84 5.43 -6.41
CA PHE A 11 2.48 4.61 -5.24
C PHE A 11 3.71 3.91 -4.64
N LEU A 12 4.58 3.33 -5.49
CA LEU A 12 5.79 2.64 -5.04
C LEU A 12 6.82 3.58 -4.44
N GLU A 13 7.07 4.72 -5.09
CA GLU A 13 7.94 5.77 -4.55
C GLU A 13 7.42 6.26 -3.20
N SER A 14 6.11 6.44 -3.05
CA SER A 14 5.52 6.84 -1.77
C SER A 14 5.71 5.79 -0.66
N LEU A 15 5.58 4.50 -0.97
CA LEU A 15 5.87 3.43 -0.01
C LEU A 15 7.34 3.36 0.36
N LEU A 16 8.22 3.50 -0.65
CA LEU A 16 9.65 3.49 -0.44
C LEU A 16 10.10 4.74 0.31
N ASP A 17 9.43 5.89 0.19
CA ASP A 17 9.72 7.09 0.99
C ASP A 17 9.36 6.94 2.48
N GLY A 18 8.85 5.78 2.91
CA GLY A 18 8.49 5.50 4.30
C GLY A 18 7.13 6.08 4.69
N ARG A 19 6.26 6.40 3.71
CA ARG A 19 4.91 6.88 4.01
C ARG A 19 4.00 5.71 4.38
N GLU A 20 3.12 5.96 5.33
CA GLU A 20 1.91 5.15 5.49
C GLU A 20 0.86 5.63 4.51
N ILE A 21 0.39 4.72 3.68
CA ILE A 21 -0.63 4.94 2.67
C ILE A 21 -1.93 4.31 3.15
N GLN A 22 -2.99 5.10 3.17
CA GLN A 22 -4.34 4.67 3.44
C GLN A 22 -5.13 4.66 2.12
N LEU A 23 -5.58 3.48 1.71
CA LEU A 23 -6.38 3.28 0.50
C LEU A 23 -7.82 2.96 0.86
N LYS A 24 -8.77 3.70 0.28
CA LYS A 24 -10.20 3.40 0.35
C LYS A 24 -10.66 2.81 -0.98
N TYR A 25 -11.19 1.59 -0.94
CA TYR A 25 -11.70 0.89 -2.11
C TYR A 25 -12.87 -0.02 -1.71
N GLY A 26 -13.95 0.00 -2.48
CA GLY A 26 -15.12 -0.86 -2.23
C GLY A 26 -15.75 -0.68 -0.85
N GLY A 27 -15.71 0.54 -0.28
CA GLY A 27 -16.25 0.84 1.05
C GLY A 27 -15.39 0.39 2.24
N LYS A 28 -14.22 -0.19 1.96
CA LYS A 28 -13.22 -0.59 2.97
C LYS A 28 -12.01 0.33 2.93
N GLU A 29 -11.31 0.40 4.05
CA GLU A 29 -10.07 1.17 4.22
C GLU A 29 -8.91 0.23 4.55
N TYR A 30 -7.77 0.45 3.91
CA TYR A 30 -6.58 -0.37 4.00
C TYR A 30 -5.38 0.51 4.32
N CYS A 31 -4.59 0.11 5.31
CA CYS A 31 -3.33 0.77 5.65
C CYS A 31 -2.19 -0.07 5.07
N ILE A 32 -1.26 0.58 4.36
CA ILE A 32 -0.10 -0.03 3.72
C ILE A 32 1.13 0.79 4.06
N PHE A 33 2.19 0.15 4.55
CA PHE A 33 3.45 0.84 4.83
C PHE A 33 4.64 -0.11 4.71
N ASN A 34 5.80 0.47 4.38
CA ASN A 34 7.07 -0.25 4.35
C ASN A 34 7.68 -0.27 5.76
N ILE A 35 7.86 -1.45 6.34
CA ILE A 35 8.54 -1.71 7.61
C ILE A 35 9.97 -2.23 7.43
N GLY A 36 10.49 -2.17 6.20
CA GLY A 36 11.87 -2.50 5.90
C GLY A 36 12.85 -1.63 6.69
N ALA A 37 14.04 -2.18 6.97
CA ALA A 37 15.09 -1.44 7.70
C ALA A 37 15.61 -0.22 6.91
N ASP A 38 15.40 -0.23 5.59
CA ASP A 38 15.60 0.93 4.74
C ASP A 38 14.49 1.06 3.69
N ASN A 39 14.49 2.22 3.07
CA ASN A 39 13.58 2.65 2.03
C ASN A 39 13.94 2.05 0.64
N SER A 40 14.68 0.93 0.61
CA SER A 40 15.09 0.28 -0.64
C SER A 40 14.14 -0.84 -1.05
N VAL A 41 14.10 -1.12 -2.35
CA VAL A 41 13.37 -2.25 -2.90
C VAL A 41 13.88 -3.58 -2.34
N GLU A 42 15.19 -3.74 -2.19
CA GLU A 42 15.83 -5.00 -1.78
C GLU A 42 15.50 -5.40 -0.34
N LYS A 43 15.35 -4.42 0.55
CA LYS A 43 14.99 -4.67 1.96
C LYS A 43 13.58 -4.26 2.31
N SER A 44 12.77 -3.91 1.30
CA SER A 44 11.36 -3.58 1.51
C SER A 44 10.61 -4.77 2.13
N LYS A 45 9.80 -4.44 3.13
CA LYS A 45 8.90 -5.38 3.79
C LYS A 45 7.58 -4.64 3.96
N ILE A 46 6.57 -5.05 3.22
CA ILE A 46 5.30 -4.32 3.17
C ILE A 46 4.36 -4.93 4.20
N LEU A 47 3.82 -4.09 5.07
CA LEU A 47 2.74 -4.47 5.96
C LEU A 47 1.43 -3.87 5.42
N VAL A 48 0.40 -4.71 5.28
CA VAL A 48 -0.92 -4.29 4.80
C VAL A 48 -2.02 -4.85 5.69
N GLY A 49 -3.00 -4.03 6.08
CA GLY A 49 -4.12 -4.46 6.91
C GLY A 49 -5.37 -3.61 6.66
N GLU A 50 -6.54 -4.10 7.06
CA GLU A 50 -7.76 -3.28 7.07
C GLU A 50 -7.67 -2.26 8.21
N GLY A 51 -7.84 -0.96 7.90
CA GLY A 51 -7.55 0.14 8.84
C GLY A 51 -8.39 0.17 10.11
N ASN A 52 -9.51 -0.56 10.15
CA ASN A 52 -10.41 -0.66 11.30
C ASN A 52 -10.37 -2.04 11.99
N ALA A 53 -9.46 -2.93 11.59
CA ALA A 53 -9.34 -4.26 12.18
C ALA A 53 -8.12 -4.30 13.11
N GLU A 54 -8.34 -4.52 14.41
CA GLU A 54 -7.28 -4.48 15.44
C GLU A 54 -6.18 -5.54 15.25
N GLU A 55 -6.34 -6.57 14.40
CA GLU A 55 -5.41 -7.73 14.37
C GLU A 55 -5.14 -8.40 12.99
N SER A 56 -5.30 -7.73 11.84
CA SER A 56 -5.16 -8.42 10.52
C SER A 56 -4.16 -7.80 9.55
N PHE A 57 -2.97 -7.46 10.06
CA PHE A 57 -1.87 -7.09 9.19
C PHE A 57 -1.21 -8.33 8.58
N VAL A 58 -1.11 -8.34 7.25
CA VAL A 58 -0.36 -9.33 6.47
C VAL A 58 0.94 -8.71 6.03
N GLU A 59 2.02 -9.46 6.21
CA GLU A 59 3.36 -9.05 5.82
C GLU A 59 3.77 -9.67 4.49
N TYR A 60 4.38 -8.87 3.63
CA TYR A 60 4.94 -9.29 2.36
C TYR A 60 6.42 -8.92 2.30
N SER A 61 7.27 -9.93 2.09
CA SER A 61 8.67 -9.71 1.74
C SER A 61 8.76 -9.19 0.31
N ASN A 62 9.44 -8.06 0.12
CA ASN A 62 9.63 -7.38 -1.16
C ASN A 62 8.36 -6.70 -1.73
N ILE A 63 8.49 -5.42 -2.08
CA ILE A 63 7.42 -4.60 -2.65
C ILE A 63 6.83 -5.17 -3.95
N TYR A 64 7.64 -5.84 -4.79
CA TYR A 64 7.14 -6.44 -6.03
C TYR A 64 6.24 -7.65 -5.77
N ASN A 65 6.56 -8.48 -4.77
CA ASN A 65 5.69 -9.58 -4.38
C ASN A 65 4.34 -9.06 -3.87
N PHE A 66 4.37 -8.00 -3.06
CA PHE A 66 3.17 -7.33 -2.59
C PHE A 66 2.28 -6.89 -3.76
N ILE A 67 2.82 -6.17 -4.75
CA ILE A 67 2.04 -5.68 -5.91
C ILE A 67 1.43 -6.83 -6.72
N GLU A 68 2.17 -7.92 -6.88
CA GLU A 68 1.74 -9.05 -7.73
C GLU A 68 0.75 -9.99 -7.05
N ILE A 69 0.82 -10.13 -5.72
CA ILE A 69 0.06 -11.13 -4.96
C ILE A 69 -1.12 -10.49 -4.22
N TYR A 70 -0.95 -9.31 -3.64
CA TYR A 70 -1.99 -8.70 -2.81
C TYR A 70 -3.18 -8.28 -3.65
N GLN A 71 -4.37 -8.71 -3.21
CA GLN A 71 -5.63 -8.46 -3.89
C GLN A 71 -6.67 -7.92 -2.93
N ILE A 72 -7.43 -6.94 -3.40
CA ILE A 72 -8.62 -6.43 -2.71
C ILE A 72 -9.83 -6.82 -3.56
N ASN A 73 -10.77 -7.56 -2.97
CA ASN A 73 -11.95 -8.07 -3.67
C ASN A 73 -11.61 -8.83 -4.97
N GLY A 74 -10.53 -9.62 -4.96
CA GLY A 74 -10.08 -10.41 -6.11
C GLY A 74 -9.37 -9.63 -7.22
N ARG A 75 -9.08 -8.33 -7.03
CA ARG A 75 -8.32 -7.51 -7.99
C ARG A 75 -6.97 -7.11 -7.39
N LYS A 76 -5.90 -7.17 -8.19
CA LYS A 76 -4.57 -6.77 -7.75
C LYS A 76 -4.54 -5.27 -7.46
N ILE A 77 -3.73 -4.86 -6.50
CA ILE A 77 -3.63 -3.45 -6.11
C ILE A 77 -3.29 -2.54 -7.31
N LYS A 78 -2.35 -2.95 -8.16
CA LYS A 78 -1.96 -2.19 -9.37
C LYS A 78 -3.12 -1.92 -10.33
N ASP A 79 -4.14 -2.78 -10.34
CA ASP A 79 -5.29 -2.68 -11.27
C ASP A 79 -6.43 -1.82 -10.71
N ILE A 80 -6.34 -1.39 -9.44
CA ILE A 80 -7.38 -0.62 -8.74
C ILE A 80 -6.88 0.73 -8.19
N LEU A 81 -5.57 1.02 -8.27
CA LEU A 81 -4.99 2.25 -7.71
C LEU A 81 -5.66 3.54 -8.21
N SER A 82 -6.04 3.59 -9.50
CA SER A 82 -6.75 4.75 -10.07
C SER A 82 -8.17 4.95 -9.53
N ASP A 83 -8.76 3.87 -9.02
CA ASP A 83 -10.12 3.84 -8.46
C ASP A 83 -10.11 4.12 -6.95
N CYS A 84 -8.96 3.97 -6.30
CA CYS A 84 -8.81 4.23 -4.87
C CYS A 84 -8.88 5.73 -4.53
N PHE A 85 -9.43 6.02 -3.35
CA PHE A 85 -9.16 7.28 -2.66
C PHE A 85 -7.98 7.06 -1.71
N VAL A 86 -7.03 8.00 -1.70
CA VAL A 86 -5.74 7.87 -1.04
C VAL A 86 -5.55 9.00 -0.04
N THR A 87 -5.15 8.65 1.18
CA THR A 87 -4.50 9.54 2.14
C THR A 87 -3.14 8.97 2.52
N TRP A 88 -2.21 9.81 2.96
CA TRP A 88 -0.93 9.33 3.49
C TRP A 88 -0.43 10.22 4.62
N ARG A 89 0.42 9.65 5.48
CA ARG A 89 1.15 10.37 6.52
C ARG A 89 2.63 10.01 6.48
N ASN A 90 3.47 11.00 6.78
CA ASN A 90 4.89 10.77 7.03
C ASN A 90 5.04 10.19 8.45
N ILE A 91 5.88 9.18 8.61
CA ILE A 91 6.22 8.56 9.89
C ILE A 91 7.62 9.01 10.30
#